data_AF-A0A258WWR3-F1
#
_entry.id   AF-A0A258WWR3-F1
#
_cell.length_a   1.000
_cell.length_b   1.000
_cell.length_c   1.000
_cell.angle_alpha   90.00
_cell.angle_beta   90.00
_cell.angle_gamma   90.00
#
_symmetry.space_group_name_H-M   'P 1'
#
loop_
_entity.id
_entity.type
_entity.pdbx_description
1 polymer ?
#
loop_
_entity_poly.entity_id
_entity_poly.type
_entity_poly.pdbx_seq_one_letter_code
_entity_poly.pdbx_strand_id
1 'polypeptide(L)'
;MDEWGFDNPEFIGRYNDINMDEIYMRYFALVEEMAKLGKFNIVGHFDLLKVFNFFPKTDIRLLAQNALKAIKKADMTIEINMSGLRKPVKEAYPSDGLLEEIASFDIPITFASDAHRSDQIGMFSDEIEALARKMGYTQCALYRNKERTMIKI
;
A
#
# COMPACT_ATOMS: atom_id res chain seq x y z
N MET A 1 -3.40 16.80 -5.53
CA MET A 1 -4.30 15.64 -5.61
C MET A 1 -5.76 16.01 -5.33
N ASP A 2 -6.06 17.27 -5.00
CA ASP A 2 -7.34 17.61 -4.35
C ASP A 2 -8.47 17.90 -5.36
N GLU A 3 -8.23 17.71 -6.66
CA GLU A 3 -9.15 18.12 -7.75
C GLU A 3 -9.43 17.02 -8.80
N TRP A 4 -8.84 15.82 -8.68
CA TRP A 4 -9.05 14.76 -9.68
C TRP A 4 -8.71 13.36 -9.13
N GLY A 5 -9.39 12.34 -9.66
CA GLY A 5 -9.15 10.94 -9.30
C GLY A 5 -7.86 10.44 -9.93
N PHE A 6 -6.78 10.37 -9.13
CA PHE A 6 -5.45 10.03 -9.61
C PHE A 6 -5.34 8.58 -10.13
N ASP A 7 -6.23 7.71 -9.67
CA ASP A 7 -6.39 6.32 -10.07
C ASP A 7 -7.50 6.11 -11.13
N ASN A 8 -8.12 7.19 -11.63
CA ASN A 8 -9.09 7.12 -12.73
C ASN A 8 -8.38 7.28 -14.09
N PRO A 9 -8.56 6.32 -15.03
CA PRO A 9 -7.97 6.38 -16.36
C PRO A 9 -8.26 7.66 -17.14
N GLU A 10 -9.40 8.31 -16.91
CA GLU A 10 -9.81 9.56 -17.57
C GLU A 10 -8.84 10.72 -17.32
N PHE A 11 -8.07 10.67 -16.23
CA PHE A 11 -7.15 11.74 -15.85
C PHE A 11 -5.67 11.40 -16.02
N ILE A 12 -5.34 10.24 -16.62
CA ILE A 12 -3.95 9.79 -16.85
C ILE A 12 -3.11 10.86 -17.55
N GLY A 13 -3.69 11.60 -18.50
CA GLY A 13 -2.97 12.64 -19.25
C GLY A 13 -2.33 13.71 -18.36
N ARG A 14 -2.87 13.96 -17.15
CA ARG A 14 -2.31 14.94 -16.21
C ARG A 14 -0.95 14.55 -15.66
N TYR A 15 -0.62 13.26 -15.60
CA TYR A 15 0.66 12.78 -15.07
C TYR A 15 1.87 13.15 -15.93
N ASN A 16 1.68 13.39 -17.24
CA ASN A 16 2.79 13.69 -18.15
C ASN A 16 3.45 15.05 -17.88
N ASP A 17 2.70 16.00 -17.34
CA ASP A 17 3.16 17.39 -17.14
C ASP A 17 3.49 17.68 -15.67
N ILE A 18 3.50 16.66 -14.80
CA ILE A 18 3.65 16.81 -13.35
C ILE A 18 4.95 16.17 -12.86
N ASN A 19 5.59 16.81 -11.89
CA ASN A 19 6.71 16.23 -11.17
C ASN A 19 6.24 15.07 -10.27
N MET A 20 6.57 13.84 -10.66
CA MET A 20 6.17 12.64 -9.93
C MET A 20 6.69 12.62 -8.49
N ASP A 21 7.89 13.14 -8.22
CA ASP A 21 8.43 13.16 -6.85
C ASP A 21 7.53 13.99 -5.92
N GLU A 22 7.05 15.15 -6.38
CA GLU A 22 6.15 16.01 -5.62
C GLU A 22 4.80 15.35 -5.33
N ILE A 23 4.26 14.59 -6.30
CA ILE A 23 3.00 13.88 -6.13
C ILE A 23 3.13 12.73 -5.13
N TYR A 24 4.19 11.94 -5.22
CA TYR A 24 4.46 10.88 -4.25
C TYR A 24 4.74 11.46 -2.85
N MET A 25 5.52 12.54 -2.75
CA MET A 25 5.74 13.23 -1.47
C MET A 25 4.43 13.72 -0.86
N ARG A 26 3.56 14.35 -1.66
CA ARG A 26 2.24 14.78 -1.19
C ARG A 26 1.37 13.61 -0.77
N TYR A 27 1.40 12.51 -1.51
CA TYR A 27 0.65 11.30 -1.18
C TYR A 27 1.08 10.71 0.16
N PHE A 28 2.39 10.52 0.37
CA PHE A 28 2.89 10.01 1.63
C PHE A 28 2.69 10.99 2.78
N ALA A 29 2.72 12.30 2.55
CA ALA A 29 2.36 13.29 3.57
C ALA A 29 0.89 13.15 4.01
N LEU A 30 -0.04 12.90 3.09
CA LEU A 30 -1.44 12.62 3.45
C LEU A 30 -1.59 11.30 4.21
N VAL A 31 -0.83 10.27 3.86
CA VAL A 31 -0.80 9.00 4.62
C VAL A 31 -0.24 9.22 6.03
N GLU A 32 0.81 10.03 6.17
CA GLU A 32 1.36 10.43 7.45
C GLU A 32 0.33 11.17 8.32
N GLU A 33 -0.37 12.15 7.75
CA GLU A 33 -1.46 12.86 8.43
C GLU A 33 -2.58 11.90 8.84
N MET A 34 -2.98 11.00 7.96
CA MET A 34 -4.00 9.99 8.22
C MET A 34 -3.62 9.08 9.40
N ALA A 35 -2.37 8.61 9.45
CA ALA A 35 -1.87 7.80 10.56
C ALA A 35 -1.90 8.57 11.89
N LYS A 36 -1.54 9.87 11.88
CA LYS A 36 -1.57 10.73 13.07
C LYS A 36 -2.97 10.98 13.63
N LEU A 37 -4.03 10.80 12.84
CA LEU A 37 -5.40 10.95 13.33
C LEU A 37 -5.80 9.87 14.34
N GLY A 38 -5.16 8.69 14.32
CA GLY A 38 -5.49 7.59 15.22
C GLY A 38 -6.90 7.02 15.01
N LYS A 39 -7.48 7.18 13.81
CA LYS A 39 -8.86 6.78 13.51
C LYS A 39 -8.98 5.48 12.71
N PHE A 40 -7.87 4.97 12.20
CA PHE A 40 -7.83 3.86 11.24
C PHE A 40 -6.94 2.73 11.74
N ASN A 41 -7.22 1.51 11.28
CA ASN A 41 -6.45 0.32 11.65
C ASN A 41 -5.48 -0.13 10.55
N ILE A 42 -5.84 0.10 9.28
CA ILE A 42 -5.18 -0.47 8.10
C ILE A 42 -4.93 0.65 7.11
N VAL A 43 -3.72 0.74 6.57
CA VAL A 43 -3.38 1.56 5.41
C VAL A 43 -3.59 0.71 4.15
N GLY A 44 -4.49 1.15 3.29
CA GLY A 44 -4.77 0.51 2.01
C GLY A 44 -3.71 0.84 0.95
N HIS A 45 -3.42 -0.12 0.07
CA HIS A 45 -2.62 0.01 -1.16
C HIS A 45 -1.61 1.17 -1.14
N PHE A 46 -0.56 1.00 -0.32
CA PHE A 46 0.31 2.08 0.18
C PHE A 46 1.04 2.90 -0.89
N ASP A 47 1.23 2.36 -2.11
CA ASP A 47 1.86 3.07 -3.22
C ASP A 47 0.96 3.11 -4.47
N LEU A 48 -0.37 3.21 -4.28
CA LEU A 48 -1.39 3.16 -5.34
C LEU A 48 -1.08 4.04 -6.57
N LEU A 49 -0.40 5.18 -6.40
CA LEU A 49 -0.04 6.10 -7.48
C LEU A 49 0.64 5.44 -8.69
N LYS A 50 1.34 4.31 -8.49
CA LYS A 50 1.99 3.58 -9.57
C LYS A 50 1.03 2.81 -10.49
N VAL A 51 -0.27 2.78 -10.20
CA VAL A 51 -1.29 1.99 -10.91
C VAL A 51 -1.23 2.08 -12.44
N PHE A 52 -0.83 3.24 -12.97
CA PHE A 52 -0.66 3.52 -14.41
C PHE A 52 0.80 3.60 -14.89
N ASN A 53 1.75 3.01 -14.16
CA ASN A 53 3.20 3.02 -14.46
C ASN A 53 3.87 4.40 -14.39
N PHE A 54 3.35 5.31 -13.55
CA PHE A 54 4.02 6.56 -13.22
C PHE A 54 4.77 6.44 -11.90
N PHE A 55 6.09 6.52 -11.96
CA PHE A 55 6.99 6.33 -10.83
C PHE A 55 7.74 7.63 -10.50
N PRO A 56 8.13 7.85 -9.23
CA PRO A 56 9.03 8.93 -8.88
C PRO A 56 10.42 8.66 -9.47
N LYS A 57 11.20 9.73 -9.67
CA LYS A 57 12.63 9.63 -9.98
C LYS A 57 13.45 9.36 -8.72
N THR A 58 13.02 9.95 -7.60
CA THR A 58 13.60 9.66 -6.29
C THR A 58 13.18 8.27 -5.83
N ASP A 59 14.07 7.57 -5.11
CA ASP A 59 13.74 6.31 -4.47
C ASP A 59 12.50 6.46 -3.57
N ILE A 60 11.44 5.72 -3.91
CA ILE A 60 10.15 5.79 -3.23
C ILE A 60 10.25 5.49 -1.73
N ARG A 61 11.24 4.68 -1.31
CA ARG A 61 11.50 4.35 0.11
C ARG A 61 11.87 5.60 0.91
N LEU A 62 12.65 6.50 0.31
CA LEU A 62 13.01 7.78 0.92
C LEU A 62 11.79 8.68 1.07
N LEU A 63 10.93 8.71 0.04
CA LEU A 63 9.71 9.52 0.04
C LEU A 63 8.69 9.02 1.08
N ALA A 64 8.60 7.70 1.27
CA ALA A 64 7.65 7.05 2.18
C ALA A 64 8.07 7.08 3.66
N GLN A 65 9.32 7.44 3.97
CA GLN A 65 9.92 7.21 5.28
C GLN A 65 9.13 7.84 6.45
N ASN A 66 8.64 9.07 6.30
CA ASN A 66 7.87 9.73 7.36
C ASN A 66 6.49 9.11 7.57
N ALA A 67 5.85 8.66 6.48
CA ALA A 67 4.59 7.93 6.55
C ALA A 67 4.78 6.60 7.31
N LEU A 68 5.81 5.82 6.98
CA LEU A 68 6.12 4.57 7.68
C LEU A 68 6.38 4.77 9.18
N LYS A 69 7.15 5.80 9.55
CA LYS A 69 7.36 6.18 10.96
C LYS A 69 6.05 6.49 11.68
N ALA A 70 5.15 7.25 11.03
CA ALA A 70 3.85 7.59 11.61
C ALA A 70 2.92 6.38 11.73
N ILE A 71 2.86 5.51 10.71
CA ILE A 71 2.09 4.26 10.71
C ILE A 71 2.54 3.35 11.86
N LYS A 72 3.86 3.16 12.01
CA LYS A 72 4.43 2.39 13.12
C LYS A 72 4.06 2.98 14.47
N LYS A 73 4.19 4.30 14.64
CA LYS A 73 3.83 5.00 15.87
C LYS A 73 2.34 4.88 16.21
N ALA A 74 1.47 4.83 15.20
CA ALA A 74 0.04 4.68 15.35
C ALA A 74 -0.41 3.22 15.57
N ASP A 75 0.53 2.26 15.59
CA ASP A 75 0.26 0.81 15.66
C ASP A 75 -0.72 0.31 14.59
N MET A 76 -0.63 0.90 13.40
CA MET A 76 -1.43 0.51 12.24
C MET A 76 -0.79 -0.66 11.49
N THR A 77 -1.60 -1.30 10.64
CA THR A 77 -1.14 -2.32 9.69
C THR A 77 -1.14 -1.78 8.28
N ILE A 78 -0.34 -2.37 7.40
CA ILE A 78 -0.37 -2.08 5.97
C ILE A 78 -0.91 -3.30 5.25
N GLU A 79 -1.87 -3.11 4.35
CA GLU A 79 -2.33 -4.23 3.51
C GLU A 79 -1.28 -4.56 2.45
N ILE A 80 -1.08 -5.87 2.19
CA ILE A 80 -0.57 -6.34 0.91
C ILE A 80 -1.79 -6.57 0.02
N ASN A 81 -1.82 -5.92 -1.13
CA ASN A 81 -2.94 -5.92 -2.04
C ASN A 81 -2.50 -6.40 -3.43
N MET A 82 -3.05 -7.54 -3.84
CA MET A 82 -2.71 -8.18 -5.12
C MET A 82 -3.47 -7.63 -6.31
N SER A 83 -4.35 -6.64 -6.12
CA SER A 83 -5.16 -6.08 -7.20
C SER A 83 -4.32 -5.42 -8.29
N GLY A 84 -3.13 -4.92 -7.95
CA GLY A 84 -2.20 -4.32 -8.90
C GLY A 84 -1.72 -5.29 -9.99
N LEU A 85 -1.76 -6.62 -9.75
CA LEU A 85 -1.53 -7.64 -10.79
C LEU A 85 -2.59 -7.60 -11.92
N ARG A 86 -3.80 -7.12 -11.61
CA ARG A 86 -4.89 -6.91 -12.59
C ARG A 86 -4.78 -5.56 -13.29
N LYS A 87 -3.98 -4.64 -12.76
CA LYS A 87 -3.80 -3.27 -13.27
C LYS A 87 -2.61 -3.20 -14.26
N PRO A 88 -2.39 -2.05 -14.94
CA PRO A 88 -1.23 -1.86 -15.81
C PRO A 88 0.13 -2.03 -15.13
N VAL A 89 0.23 -1.75 -13.82
CA VAL A 89 1.49 -1.88 -13.07
C VAL A 89 1.99 -3.32 -12.94
N LYS A 90 1.10 -4.32 -12.93
CA LYS A 90 1.46 -5.75 -12.80
C LYS A 90 2.31 -6.07 -11.56
N GLU A 91 2.10 -5.32 -10.48
CA GLU A 91 2.82 -5.44 -9.21
C GLU A 91 1.82 -5.34 -8.06
N ALA A 92 2.11 -5.97 -6.91
CA ALA A 92 1.33 -5.76 -5.69
C ALA A 92 1.47 -4.32 -5.17
N TYR A 93 0.54 -3.90 -4.32
CA TYR A 93 0.70 -2.72 -3.45
C TYR A 93 0.92 -3.21 -2.02
N PRO A 94 1.96 -2.77 -1.30
CA PRO A 94 3.10 -1.99 -1.76
C PRO A 94 4.01 -2.75 -2.74
N SER A 95 4.90 -2.03 -3.43
CA SER A 95 6.02 -2.60 -4.20
C SER A 95 6.97 -3.42 -3.32
N ASP A 96 7.73 -4.34 -3.93
CA ASP A 96 8.71 -5.18 -3.22
C ASP A 96 9.67 -4.35 -2.37
N GLY A 97 10.22 -3.26 -2.92
CA GLY A 97 11.14 -2.38 -2.18
C GLY A 97 10.50 -1.64 -1.00
N LEU A 98 9.21 -1.31 -1.07
CA LEU A 98 8.48 -0.76 0.08
C LEU A 98 8.13 -1.85 1.09
N LEU A 99 7.81 -3.07 0.65
CA LEU A 99 7.57 -4.19 1.54
C LEU A 99 8.80 -4.54 2.39
N GLU A 100 9.99 -4.48 1.80
CA GLU A 100 11.26 -4.63 2.53
C GLU A 100 11.41 -3.58 3.65
N GLU A 101 11.09 -2.31 3.36
CA GLU A 101 11.10 -1.24 4.36
C GLU A 101 10.00 -1.44 5.42
N ILE A 102 8.80 -1.85 5.02
CA ILE A 102 7.69 -2.10 5.96
C ILE A 102 8.07 -3.22 6.94
N ALA A 103 8.74 -4.27 6.45
CA ALA A 103 9.28 -5.33 7.28
C ALA A 103 10.38 -4.83 8.21
N SER A 104 11.29 -3.99 7.73
CA SER A 104 12.39 -3.43 8.55
C SER A 104 11.90 -2.51 9.69
N PHE A 105 10.72 -1.91 9.53
CA PHE A 105 10.03 -1.13 10.57
C PHE A 105 9.20 -1.99 11.54
N ASP A 106 9.17 -3.31 11.38
CA ASP A 106 8.30 -4.24 12.11
C ASP A 106 6.82 -3.82 12.05
N ILE A 107 6.35 -3.31 10.91
CA ILE A 107 4.93 -2.96 10.73
C ILE A 107 4.19 -4.25 10.37
N PRO A 108 3.09 -4.61 11.09
CA PRO A 108 2.35 -5.82 10.76
C PRO A 108 1.55 -5.62 9.46
N ILE A 109 1.37 -6.71 8.73
CA ILE A 109 0.65 -6.72 7.45
C ILE A 109 -0.73 -7.37 7.56
N THR A 110 -1.61 -7.08 6.62
CA THR A 110 -2.84 -7.84 6.36
C THR A 110 -3.02 -8.08 4.87
N PHE A 111 -3.98 -8.90 4.44
CA PHE A 111 -4.15 -9.29 3.04
C PHE A 111 -5.43 -8.75 2.44
N ALA A 112 -5.34 -8.26 1.19
CA ALA A 112 -6.48 -7.76 0.44
C ALA A 112 -6.44 -8.23 -1.03
N SER A 113 -7.61 -8.61 -1.55
CA SER A 113 -7.79 -8.88 -2.99
C SER A 113 -8.36 -7.67 -3.74
N ASP A 114 -8.98 -6.74 -3.03
CA ASP A 114 -9.71 -5.58 -3.56
C ASP A 114 -10.68 -5.98 -4.70
N ALA A 115 -11.46 -7.01 -4.39
CA ALA A 115 -12.36 -7.66 -5.32
C ALA A 115 -13.56 -6.76 -5.63
N HIS A 116 -13.70 -6.41 -6.91
CA HIS A 116 -14.87 -5.70 -7.45
C HIS A 116 -15.83 -6.64 -8.20
N ARG A 117 -15.51 -7.94 -8.23
CA ARG A 117 -16.30 -9.02 -8.80
C ARG A 117 -16.11 -10.30 -7.98
N SER A 118 -17.08 -11.20 -8.00
CA SER A 118 -17.05 -12.44 -7.22
C SER A 118 -15.86 -13.35 -7.55
N ASP A 119 -15.43 -13.37 -8.82
CA ASP A 119 -14.27 -14.13 -9.29
C ASP A 119 -12.93 -13.56 -8.81
N GLN A 120 -12.91 -12.36 -8.21
CA GLN A 120 -11.70 -11.73 -7.68
C GLN A 120 -11.50 -11.98 -6.18
N ILE A 121 -12.50 -12.55 -5.49
CA ILE A 121 -12.41 -12.82 -4.06
C ILE A 121 -11.28 -13.83 -3.82
N GLY A 122 -10.28 -13.43 -3.03
CA GLY A 122 -9.11 -14.27 -2.74
C GLY A 122 -8.24 -14.55 -3.96
N MET A 123 -8.45 -13.85 -5.08
CA MET A 123 -7.58 -14.00 -6.25
C MET A 123 -6.14 -13.63 -5.86
N PHE A 124 -5.20 -14.51 -6.23
CA PHE A 124 -3.79 -14.47 -5.88
C PHE A 124 -3.47 -14.77 -4.40
N SER A 125 -4.26 -15.64 -3.74
CA SER A 125 -4.04 -16.05 -2.34
C SER A 125 -2.68 -16.73 -2.10
N ASP A 126 -2.24 -17.56 -3.04
CA ASP A 126 -0.99 -18.30 -2.87
C ASP A 126 0.20 -17.35 -3.06
N GLU A 127 0.09 -16.42 -4.02
CA GLU A 127 1.11 -15.42 -4.33
C GLU A 127 1.25 -14.37 -3.22
N ILE A 128 0.16 -13.93 -2.58
CA ILE A 128 0.25 -12.96 -1.47
C ILE A 128 0.93 -13.58 -0.24
N GLU A 129 0.64 -14.85 0.06
CA GLU A 129 1.31 -15.56 1.15
C GLU A 129 2.80 -15.77 0.83
N ALA A 130 3.11 -16.19 -0.40
CA ALA A 130 4.50 -16.37 -0.84
C ALA A 130 5.29 -15.05 -0.77
N LEU A 131 4.69 -13.94 -1.20
CA LEU A 131 5.29 -12.61 -1.12
C LEU A 131 5.53 -12.19 0.33
N ALA A 132 4.54 -12.35 1.21
CA ALA A 132 4.69 -12.05 2.63
C ALA A 132 5.83 -12.84 3.27
N ARG A 133 5.90 -14.16 3.00
CA ARG A 133 6.99 -15.01 3.52
C ARG A 133 8.35 -14.63 2.98
N LYS A 134 8.45 -14.27 1.69
CA LYS A 134 9.68 -13.76 1.07
C LYS A 134 10.22 -12.52 1.81
N MET A 135 9.33 -11.68 2.32
CA MET A 135 9.67 -10.48 3.11
C MET A 135 9.92 -10.76 4.60
N GLY A 136 9.86 -12.03 5.03
CA GLY A 136 10.15 -12.45 6.40
C GLY A 136 8.93 -12.54 7.32
N TYR A 137 7.72 -12.30 6.81
CA TYR A 137 6.52 -12.45 7.63
C TYR A 137 6.17 -13.93 7.87
N THR A 138 5.77 -14.22 9.11
CA THR A 138 5.24 -15.53 9.53
C THR A 138 3.81 -15.45 10.06
N GLN A 139 3.29 -14.22 10.19
CA GLN A 139 1.96 -13.93 10.66
C GLN A 139 1.38 -12.73 9.92
N CYS A 140 0.06 -12.65 9.83
CA CYS A 140 -0.66 -11.47 9.38
C CYS A 140 -1.73 -11.06 10.40
N ALA A 141 -2.16 -9.80 10.33
CA ALA A 141 -3.18 -9.23 11.18
C ALA A 141 -4.58 -9.57 10.67
N LEU A 142 -5.40 -10.10 11.57
CA LEU A 142 -6.84 -10.25 11.43
C LEU A 142 -7.52 -9.23 12.34
N TYR A 143 -8.56 -8.57 11.82
CA TYR A 143 -9.37 -7.65 12.60
C TYR A 143 -10.79 -8.19 12.80
N ARG A 144 -11.26 -8.14 14.05
CA ARG A 144 -12.65 -8.40 14.41
C ARG A 144 -13.08 -7.33 15.41
N ASN A 145 -14.18 -6.62 15.15
CA ASN A 145 -14.63 -5.51 16.00
C ASN A 145 -13.54 -4.46 16.28
N LYS A 146 -12.68 -4.19 15.28
CA LYS A 146 -11.48 -3.34 15.38
C LYS A 146 -10.37 -3.84 16.31
N GLU A 147 -10.50 -5.04 16.87
CA GLU A 147 -9.44 -5.69 17.64
C GLU A 147 -8.53 -6.49 16.71
N ARG A 148 -7.22 -6.27 16.83
CA ARG A 148 -6.20 -6.97 16.05
C ARG A 148 -5.79 -8.27 16.74
N THR A 149 -5.80 -9.37 16.01
CA THR A 149 -5.15 -10.63 16.39
C THR A 149 -4.17 -11.04 15.30
N MET A 150 -3.01 -11.55 15.67
CA MET A 150 -2.05 -12.10 14.72
C MET A 150 -2.35 -13.57 14.45
N ILE A 151 -2.52 -13.93 13.19
CA ILE A 151 -2.71 -15.31 12.75
C ILE A 151 -1.49 -15.77 11.97
N LYS A 152 -1.13 -17.05 12.08
CA LYS A 152 -0.04 -17.62 11.31
C LYS A 152 -0.43 -17.63 9.83
N ILE A 153 0.47 -17.15 8.98
CA ILE A 153 0.39 -17.39 7.54
C ILE A 153 1.11 -18.70 7.26
#